data_AF-A0A966GHZ1-F1
#
_entry.id   AF-A0A966GHZ1-F1
#
_cell.length_a   1.000
_cell.length_b   1.000
_cell.length_c   1.000
_cell.angle_alpha   90.00
_cell.angle_beta   90.00
_cell.angle_gamma   90.00
#
_symmetry.space_group_name_H-M   'P 1'
#
loop_
_entity.id
_entity.type
_entity.pdbx_description
1 polymer ?
#
loop_
_entity_poly.entity_id
_entity_poly.type
_entity_poly.pdbx_seq_one_letter_code
_entity_poly.pdbx_strand_id
1 'polypeptide(L)'
;MRLAPLLILATLGGCAGIPDLPGTREDAGTREDAGVAQGYPALVPLAPLLARADALGAAGRITPATTADMAGRMAALGARAARLRGPVIAPAALARLRRPIDTSALQ
;
A
#
# COMPACT_ATOMS: atom_id res chain seq x y z
N MET A 1 -15.76 43.09 -22.77
CA MET A 1 -16.44 42.15 -21.85
C MET A 1 -16.38 40.68 -22.30
N ARG A 2 -15.53 40.27 -23.26
CA ARG A 2 -15.39 38.87 -23.73
C ARG A 2 -14.17 38.13 -23.14
N LEU A 3 -13.42 38.79 -22.26
CA LEU A 3 -12.18 38.26 -21.68
C LEU A 3 -12.42 37.43 -20.40
N ALA A 4 -13.55 37.68 -19.72
CA ALA A 4 -13.98 36.95 -18.53
C ALA A 4 -14.13 35.43 -18.72
N PRO A 5 -14.79 34.91 -19.79
CA PRO A 5 -14.90 33.46 -19.96
C PRO A 5 -13.54 32.79 -20.21
N LEU A 6 -12.63 33.48 -20.90
CA LEU A 6 -11.30 32.94 -21.24
C LEU A 6 -10.41 32.81 -19.99
N LEU A 7 -10.57 33.73 -19.04
CA LEU A 7 -9.87 33.70 -17.75
C LEU A 7 -10.39 32.58 -16.84
N ILE A 8 -11.70 32.30 -16.88
CA ILE A 8 -12.31 31.20 -16.11
C ILE A 8 -11.81 29.84 -16.62
N LEU A 9 -11.80 29.61 -17.94
CA LEU A 9 -11.28 28.37 -18.52
C LEU A 9 -9.79 28.14 -18.23
N ALA A 10 -8.97 29.20 -18.18
CA ALA A 10 -7.55 29.10 -17.87
C ALA A 10 -7.29 28.65 -16.41
N THR A 11 -8.13 29.05 -15.46
CA THR A 11 -7.98 28.67 -14.04
C THR A 11 -8.43 27.25 -13.73
N LEU A 12 -9.28 26.63 -14.56
CA LEU A 12 -9.74 25.25 -14.36
C LEU A 12 -8.67 24.20 -14.71
N GLY A 13 -7.74 24.51 -15.63
CA GLY A 13 -6.67 23.59 -16.02
C GLY A 13 -5.56 23.40 -14.98
N GLY A 14 -5.47 24.30 -13.99
CA GLY A 14 -4.44 24.26 -12.95
C GLY A 14 -4.65 23.20 -11.86
N CYS A 15 -5.86 22.65 -11.75
CA CYS A 15 -6.20 21.68 -10.69
C CYS A 15 -6.09 20.20 -11.11
N ALA A 16 -5.64 19.91 -12.34
CA ALA A 16 -5.55 18.54 -12.86
C ALA A 16 -4.16 17.88 -12.68
N GLY A 17 -3.17 18.59 -12.14
CA GLY A 17 -1.85 18.02 -11.88
C GLY A 17 -1.82 17.27 -10.55
N ILE A 18 -1.87 15.94 -10.59
CA ILE A 18 -1.44 15.13 -9.44
C ILE A 18 0.06 15.41 -9.27
N PRO A 19 0.53 15.93 -8.13
CA PRO A 19 1.95 16.12 -7.90
C PRO A 19 2.65 14.76 -7.94
N ASP A 20 3.89 14.70 -8.42
CA ASP A 20 4.73 13.50 -8.37
C ASP A 20 4.92 13.09 -6.90
N LEU A 21 4.09 12.17 -6.41
CA LEU A 21 4.23 11.59 -5.09
C LEU A 21 5.28 10.49 -5.18
N PRO A 22 6.40 10.56 -4.44
CA PRO A 22 7.35 9.46 -4.39
C PRO A 22 6.63 8.20 -3.85
N GLY A 23 6.36 7.25 -4.75
CA GLY A 23 5.65 6.00 -4.45
C GLY A 23 4.35 5.77 -5.24
N THR A 24 3.82 6.78 -5.95
CA THR A 24 2.81 6.54 -6.99
C THR A 24 3.53 6.14 -8.26
N ARG A 25 3.39 4.88 -8.69
CA ARG A 25 3.82 4.46 -10.03
C ARG A 25 2.98 5.23 -11.04
N GLU A 26 3.59 6.23 -11.67
CA GLU A 26 3.15 6.70 -12.97
C GLU A 26 3.26 5.51 -13.94
N ASP A 27 2.22 5.29 -14.74
CA ASP A 27 2.09 4.21 -15.73
C ASP A 27 1.83 2.80 -15.17
N ALA A 28 0.75 2.67 -14.40
CA ALA A 28 -0.20 1.60 -14.73
C ALA A 28 -1.12 2.13 -15.84
N GLY A 29 -0.61 2.15 -17.07
CA GLY A 29 -1.50 2.01 -18.23
C GLY A 29 -2.46 0.87 -17.93
N THR A 30 -3.75 1.13 -18.10
CA THR A 30 -4.86 0.15 -18.17
C THR A 30 -4.47 -1.20 -17.59
N ARG A 31 -4.97 -1.55 -16.40
CA ARG A 31 -4.66 -2.78 -15.62
C ARG A 31 -4.42 -4.08 -16.44
N GLU A 32 -4.93 -4.17 -17.66
CA GLU A 32 -4.65 -5.19 -18.68
C GLU A 32 -3.23 -5.15 -19.30
N ASP A 33 -2.60 -3.99 -19.51
CA ASP A 33 -1.31 -3.85 -20.19
C ASP A 33 -0.11 -4.00 -19.24
N ALA A 34 -0.24 -3.54 -17.98
CA ALA A 34 0.87 -3.57 -17.01
C ALA A 34 1.25 -4.98 -16.52
N GLY A 35 0.32 -5.95 -16.61
CA GLY A 35 0.56 -7.34 -16.18
C GLY A 35 0.99 -8.28 -17.30
N VAL A 36 0.58 -8.00 -18.54
CA VAL A 36 0.83 -8.88 -19.69
C VAL A 36 2.09 -8.49 -20.44
N ALA A 37 2.39 -7.20 -20.58
CA ALA A 37 3.57 -6.74 -21.34
C ALA A 37 4.90 -6.89 -20.58
N GLN A 38 4.87 -6.88 -19.25
CA GLN A 38 6.08 -6.93 -18.41
C GLN A 38 6.46 -8.34 -17.94
N GLY A 39 5.68 -9.37 -18.30
CA GLY A 39 5.90 -10.74 -17.83
C GLY A 39 5.75 -10.85 -16.32
N TYR A 40 4.72 -11.56 -15.85
CA TYR A 40 4.63 -11.83 -14.41
C TYR A 40 5.93 -12.49 -13.92
N PRO A 41 6.51 -12.07 -12.79
CA PRO A 41 7.76 -12.66 -12.30
C PRO A 41 7.57 -14.17 -12.16
N ALA A 42 8.53 -14.93 -12.67
CA ALA A 42 8.50 -16.39 -12.58
C ALA A 42 8.35 -16.81 -11.11
N LEU A 43 7.41 -17.72 -10.85
CA LEU A 43 7.21 -18.28 -9.52
C LEU A 43 8.47 -19.05 -9.11
N VAL A 44 9.10 -18.63 -8.01
CA VAL A 44 10.24 -19.34 -7.46
C VAL A 44 9.75 -20.67 -6.85
N PRO A 45 10.29 -21.83 -7.27
CA PRO A 45 9.86 -23.11 -6.73
C PRO A 45 10.21 -23.23 -5.25
N LEU A 46 9.22 -23.60 -4.43
CA LEU A 46 9.39 -23.72 -2.98
C LEU A 46 10.15 -24.98 -2.54
N ALA A 47 10.05 -26.06 -3.32
CA ALA A 47 10.66 -27.35 -3.00
C ALA A 47 12.17 -27.27 -2.64
N PRO A 48 13.05 -26.61 -3.43
CA PRO A 48 14.47 -26.50 -3.07
C PRO A 48 14.70 -25.68 -1.79
N LEU A 49 13.84 -24.68 -1.51
CA LEU A 49 13.94 -23.87 -0.30
C LEU A 49 13.59 -24.68 0.95
N LEU A 50 12.56 -25.51 0.85
CA LEU A 50 12.14 -26.42 1.92
C LEU A 50 13.22 -27.47 2.20
N ALA A 51 13.71 -28.14 1.16
CA ALA A 51 14.79 -29.12 1.30
C ALA A 51 16.06 -28.49 1.94
N ARG A 52 16.36 -27.23 1.60
CA ARG A 52 17.46 -26.50 2.23
C ARG A 52 17.20 -26.19 3.70
N ALA A 53 15.98 -25.80 4.06
CA ALA A 53 15.60 -25.55 5.45
C ALA A 53 15.73 -26.83 6.29
N ASP A 54 15.25 -27.96 5.77
CA ASP A 54 15.35 -29.27 6.43
C ASP A 54 16.82 -29.67 6.65
N ALA A 55 17.67 -29.49 5.63
CA ALA A 55 19.11 -29.77 5.73
C ALA A 55 19.80 -28.88 6.78
N LEU A 56 19.40 -27.61 6.92
CA LEU A 56 19.92 -26.71 7.96
C LEU A 56 19.45 -27.12 9.36
N GLY A 57 18.21 -27.62 9.49
CA GLY A 57 17.71 -28.22 10.72
C GLY A 57 18.51 -29.45 11.12
N ALA A 58 18.71 -30.38 10.20
CA ALA A 58 19.50 -31.59 10.41
C ALA A 58 20.97 -31.28 10.78
N ALA A 59 21.54 -30.21 10.22
CA ALA A 59 22.90 -29.75 10.52
C ALA A 59 23.01 -28.98 11.87
N GLY A 60 21.94 -28.90 12.66
CA GLY A 60 21.92 -28.19 13.95
C GLY A 60 22.07 -26.67 13.83
N ARG A 61 21.90 -26.11 12.62
CA ARG A 61 21.96 -24.65 12.37
C ARG A 61 20.66 -23.96 12.72
N ILE A 62 19.55 -24.69 12.74
CA ILE A 62 18.26 -24.26 13.27
C ILE A 62 18.05 -25.01 14.58
N THR A 63 18.22 -24.30 15.70
CA THR A 63 18.03 -24.84 17.05
C THR A 63 16.78 -24.26 17.70
N PRO A 64 16.22 -24.89 18.74
CA PRO A 64 15.09 -24.34 19.51
C PRO A 64 15.37 -22.92 20.04
N ALA A 65 16.61 -22.61 20.38
CA ALA A 65 17.00 -21.27 20.82
C ALA A 65 16.91 -20.25 19.67
N THR A 66 17.39 -20.59 18.47
CA THR A 66 17.30 -19.70 17.31
C THR A 66 15.87 -19.46 16.85
N THR A 67 15.00 -20.47 16.94
CA THR A 67 13.58 -20.32 16.59
C THR A 67 12.84 -19.45 17.62
N ALA A 68 13.16 -19.59 18.91
CA ALA A 68 12.61 -18.75 19.96
C ALA A 68 13.03 -17.28 19.83
N ASP A 69 14.30 -16.99 19.54
CA ASP A 69 14.79 -15.62 19.27
C ASP A 69 14.04 -15.00 18.08
N MET A 70 13.92 -15.75 16.98
CA MET A 70 13.22 -15.27 15.79
C MET A 70 11.72 -15.02 16.06
N ALA A 71 11.07 -15.87 16.85
CA ALA A 71 9.68 -15.65 17.26
C ALA A 71 9.53 -14.35 18.06
N GLY A 72 10.44 -14.07 19.00
CA GLY A 72 10.45 -12.82 19.75
C GLY A 72 10.61 -11.59 18.86
N ARG A 73 11.52 -11.65 17.88
CA ARG A 73 11.74 -10.57 16.91
C ARG A 73 10.53 -10.35 16.01
N MET A 74 9.88 -11.42 15.55
CA MET A 74 8.64 -11.34 14.76
C MET A 74 7.50 -10.71 15.57
N ALA A 75 7.35 -11.08 16.84
CA ALA A 75 6.35 -10.48 17.73
C ALA A 75 6.60 -8.97 17.92
N ALA A 76 7.84 -8.56 18.17
CA ALA A 76 8.21 -7.16 18.30
C ALA A 76 7.95 -6.37 17.00
N LEU A 77 8.29 -6.95 15.85
CA LEU A 77 8.01 -6.35 14.55
C LEU A 77 6.51 -6.21 14.29
N GLY A 78 5.72 -7.24 14.62
CA GLY A 78 4.27 -7.23 14.53
C GLY A 78 3.65 -6.13 15.39
N ALA A 79 4.10 -6.00 16.63
CA ALA A 79 3.66 -4.94 17.54
C ALA A 79 4.02 -3.54 16.98
N ARG A 80 5.23 -3.37 16.43
CA ARG A 80 5.63 -2.11 15.79
C ARG A 80 4.79 -1.80 14.56
N ALA A 81 4.54 -2.79 13.70
CA ALA A 81 3.71 -2.63 12.51
C ALA A 81 2.28 -2.24 12.89
N ALA A 82 1.70 -2.85 13.93
CA ALA A 82 0.39 -2.48 14.45
C ALA A 82 0.35 -1.02 14.92
N ARG A 83 1.42 -0.55 15.59
CA ARG A 83 1.54 0.86 15.99
C ARG A 83 1.67 1.81 14.81
N LEU A 84 2.43 1.43 13.78
CA LEU A 84 2.60 2.23 12.56
C LEU A 84 1.33 2.26 11.69
N ARG A 85 0.52 1.21 11.75
CA ARG A 85 -0.81 1.14 11.13
C ARG A 85 -1.89 1.87 11.94
N GLY A 86 -1.50 2.80 12.82
CA GLY A 86 -2.42 3.71 13.47
C GLY A 86 -3.37 4.40 12.48
N PRO A 87 -4.49 4.94 12.94
CA PRO A 87 -5.52 5.47 12.06
C PRO A 87 -4.91 6.54 11.13
N VAL A 88 -4.95 6.25 9.83
CA VAL A 88 -4.47 7.15 8.76
C VAL A 88 -5.26 8.48 8.77
N ILE A 89 -6.47 8.44 9.34
CA ILE A 89 -7.38 9.56 9.45
C ILE A 89 -7.39 10.02 10.91
N ALA A 90 -7.11 11.30 11.13
CA ALA A 90 -7.21 11.90 12.45
C ALA A 90 -8.60 11.65 13.07
N PRO A 91 -8.73 11.44 14.40
CA PRO A 91 -10.00 11.11 15.03
C PRO A 91 -11.13 12.09 14.71
N ALA A 92 -10.82 13.38 14.64
CA ALA A 92 -11.76 14.43 14.26
C ALA A 92 -12.24 14.32 12.81
N ALA A 93 -11.38 13.90 11.88
CA ALA A 93 -11.75 13.66 10.49
C ALA A 93 -12.59 12.38 10.34
N LEU A 94 -12.25 11.32 11.09
CA LEU A 94 -13.06 10.10 11.13
C LEU A 94 -14.46 10.35 11.71
N ALA A 95 -14.57 11.21 12.73
CA ALA A 95 -15.86 11.62 13.30
C ALA A 95 -16.74 12.36 12.28
N ARG A 96 -16.14 13.17 11.39
CA ARG A 96 -16.86 13.83 10.30
C ARG A 96 -17.35 12.82 9.25
N LEU A 97 -16.51 11.87 8.86
CA LEU A 97 -16.88 10.82 7.89
C LEU A 97 -18.00 9.90 8.40
N ARG A 98 -18.08 9.69 9.72
CA ARG A 98 -19.14 8.90 10.35
C ARG A 98 -20.46 9.66 10.51
N ARG A 99 -20.48 10.97 10.30
CA ARG A 99 -21.71 11.76 10.41
C ARG A 99 -22.60 11.44 9.21
N PRO A 100 -23.89 11.14 9.42
CA PRO A 100 -24.81 10.93 8.31
C PRO A 100 -24.87 12.19 7.43
N ILE A 101 -24.93 11.99 6.12
CA ILE A 101 -25.10 13.07 5.16
C ILE A 101 -26.54 13.55 5.28
N ASP A 102 -26.72 14.85 5.46
CA ASP A 102 -28.04 15.48 5.46
C ASP A 102 -28.57 15.51 4.02
N THR A 103 -29.53 14.64 3.73
CA THR A 103 -30.19 14.55 2.42
C THR A 103 -31.51 15.32 2.37
N SER A 104 -31.82 16.14 3.38
CA SER A 104 -33.07 16.92 3.39
C SER A 104 -33.20 17.87 2.19
N ALA A 105 -32.07 18.34 1.64
CA ALA A 105 -32.04 19.18 0.44
C ALA A 105 -32.24 18.40 -0.88
N LEU A 106 -32.37 17.07 -0.83
CA LEU A 106 -32.65 16.19 -1.98
C LEU A 106 -34.11 15.70 -2.02
N GLN A 107 -34.96 16.17 -1.10
CA GLN A 107 -36.40 15.89 -1.04
C GLN A 107 -37.19 17.15 -1.44
#